data_AF-A0A3S3NT21-F1
#
_entry.id   AF-A0A3S3NT21-F1
#
_cell.length_a   1.000
_cell.length_b   1.000
_cell.length_c   1.000
_cell.angle_alpha   90.00
_cell.angle_beta   90.00
_cell.angle_gamma   90.00
#
_symmetry.space_group_name_H-M   'P 1'
#
loop_
_entity.id
_entity.type
_entity.pdbx_description
1 polymer ?
#
loop_
_entity_poly.entity_id
_entity_poly.type
_entity_poly.pdbx_seq_one_letter_code
_entity_poly.pdbx_strand_id
1 'polypeptide(L)'
;MNVLLSRHSVKAVFVGHNHGLDWCCPYKKLWLCFARHTGYGGYGNWPRGARIIEITEQPFSIRSWIRMEEGYRHSDVVLFS
;
A
#
# COMPACT_ATOMS: atom_id res chain seq x y z
N MET A 1 -17.91 5.72 -1.84
CA MET A 1 -17.24 4.40 -1.86
C MET A 1 -18.00 3.30 -2.59
N ASN A 2 -19.31 3.44 -2.86
CA ASN A 2 -20.13 2.38 -3.48
C ASN A 2 -19.61 1.91 -4.85
N VAL A 3 -19.14 2.83 -5.71
CA VAL A 3 -18.61 2.48 -7.05
C VAL A 3 -17.39 1.56 -6.99
N LEU A 4 -16.51 1.74 -6.00
CA LEU A 4 -15.33 0.88 -5.83
C LEU A 4 -15.73 -0.46 -5.21
N LEU A 5 -16.64 -0.46 -4.24
CA LEU A 5 -17.14 -1.68 -3.61
C LEU A 5 -17.92 -2.58 -4.56
N SER A 6 -18.63 -2.02 -5.54
CA SER A 6 -19.39 -2.78 -6.54
C SER A 6 -18.51 -3.39 -7.65
N ARG A 7 -17.24 -2.98 -7.75
CA ARG A 7 -16.30 -3.50 -8.76
C ARG A 7 -15.44 -4.61 -8.17
N HIS A 8 -15.81 -5.87 -8.44
CA HIS A 8 -15.10 -7.04 -7.91
C HIS A 8 -13.63 -7.17 -8.36
N SER A 9 -13.25 -6.52 -9.46
CA SER A 9 -11.86 -6.47 -9.93
C SER A 9 -10.96 -5.54 -9.10
N VAL A 10 -11.54 -4.61 -8.33
CA VAL A 10 -10.77 -3.75 -7.43
C VAL A 10 -10.50 -4.51 -6.14
N LYS A 11 -9.21 -4.66 -5.78
CA LYS A 11 -8.77 -5.36 -4.56
C LYS A 11 -8.26 -4.41 -3.47
N ALA A 12 -7.61 -3.33 -3.87
CA ALA A 12 -7.00 -2.36 -2.97
C ALA A 12 -7.03 -0.95 -3.56
N VAL A 13 -6.99 0.07 -2.69
CA VAL A 13 -6.84 1.49 -3.01
C VAL A 13 -5.61 2.01 -2.27
N PHE A 14 -4.70 2.63 -3.01
CA PHE A 14 -3.47 3.21 -2.46
C PHE A 14 -3.52 4.73 -2.56
N VAL A 15 -3.16 5.42 -1.48
CA VAL A 15 -3.14 6.88 -1.42
C VAL A 15 -1.83 7.39 -0.82
N GLY A 16 -1.52 8.64 -1.11
CA GLY A 16 -0.38 9.38 -0.54
C GLY A 16 -0.86 10.52 0.37
N HIS A 17 -0.34 11.72 0.13
CA HIS A 17 -0.63 12.97 0.85
C HIS A 17 -0.11 13.05 2.29
N ASN A 18 -0.38 12.03 3.13
CA ASN A 18 0.26 11.98 4.44
C ASN A 18 1.64 11.32 4.35
N HIS A 19 2.68 12.07 4.71
CA HIS A 19 4.05 11.61 4.56
C HIS A 19 4.48 10.61 5.64
N GLY A 20 3.79 10.60 6.77
CA GLY A 20 4.08 9.74 7.92
C GLY A 20 3.32 8.41 7.94
N LEU A 21 2.36 8.20 7.03
CA LEU A 21 1.50 7.01 7.04
C LEU A 21 1.92 6.00 5.97
N ASP A 22 1.87 4.73 6.34
CA ASP A 22 2.18 3.61 5.47
C ASP A 22 1.42 2.33 5.81
N TRP A 23 0.38 2.43 6.64
CA TRP A 23 -0.45 1.29 7.02
C TRP A 23 -1.39 0.86 5.88
N CYS A 24 -1.86 -0.38 5.97
CA CYS A 24 -2.99 -0.91 5.21
C CYS A 24 -4.04 -1.44 6.18
N CYS A 25 -5.32 -1.21 5.90
CA CYS A 25 -6.42 -1.77 6.68
C CYS A 25 -7.52 -2.35 5.78
N PRO A 26 -8.18 -3.42 6.21
CA PRO A 26 -9.30 -3.99 5.47
C PRO A 26 -10.55 -3.12 5.64
N TYR A 27 -11.29 -2.93 4.55
CA TYR A 27 -12.60 -2.28 4.52
C TYR A 27 -13.54 -3.05 3.60
N LYS A 28 -14.46 -3.83 4.21
CA LYS A 28 -15.35 -4.75 3.49
C LYS A 28 -14.55 -5.71 2.59
N LYS A 29 -14.68 -5.59 1.26
CA LYS A 29 -13.99 -6.42 0.26
C LYS A 29 -12.73 -5.74 -0.32
N LEU A 30 -12.34 -4.59 0.22
CA LEU A 30 -11.21 -3.78 -0.26
C LEU A 30 -10.14 -3.65 0.83
N TRP A 31 -8.91 -3.42 0.39
CA TRP A 31 -7.85 -2.88 1.23
C TRP A 31 -7.67 -1.38 1.00
N LEU A 32 -7.49 -0.61 2.07
CA LEU A 32 -7.16 0.81 2.01
C LEU A 32 -5.74 0.98 2.54
N CYS A 33 -4.87 1.61 1.75
CA CYS A 33 -3.44 1.65 2.03
C CYS A 33 -2.85 3.04 1.85
N PHE A 34 -1.98 3.44 2.78
CA PHE A 34 -1.04 4.54 2.59
C PHE A 34 0.32 4.03 2.10
N ALA A 35 1.08 4.88 1.40
CA ALA A 35 2.25 4.46 0.65
C ALA A 35 3.62 4.88 1.23
N ARG A 36 3.68 5.61 2.36
CA ARG A 36 4.85 6.37 2.81
C ARG A 36 5.24 7.46 1.78
N HIS A 37 6.03 8.44 2.18
CA HIS A 37 6.62 9.39 1.24
C HIS A 37 7.95 8.89 0.69
N THR A 38 8.15 9.12 -0.61
CA THR A 38 9.40 8.85 -1.32
C THR A 38 10.15 10.17 -1.58
N GLY A 39 11.47 10.16 -1.40
CA GLY A 39 12.32 11.32 -1.63
C GLY A 39 12.36 12.31 -0.47
N TYR A 40 12.96 13.48 -0.72
CA TYR A 40 13.30 14.47 0.31
C TYR A 40 12.36 15.69 0.33
N GLY A 41 11.28 15.65 -0.45
CA GLY A 41 10.27 16.71 -0.49
C GLY A 41 9.13 16.46 0.49
N GLY A 42 8.44 17.53 0.90
CA GLY A 42 7.29 17.47 1.79
C GLY A 42 7.61 17.80 3.25
N TYR A 43 6.61 17.66 4.14
CA TYR A 43 6.74 17.95 5.57
C TYR A 43 7.13 16.73 6.40
N GLY A 44 7.78 17.01 7.54
CA GLY A 44 8.15 16.05 8.58
C GLY A 44 9.47 15.32 8.33
N ASN A 45 9.91 14.56 9.34
CA ASN A 45 11.23 13.89 9.33
C ASN A 45 11.13 12.36 9.28
N TRP A 46 9.94 11.79 9.06
CA TRP A 46 9.72 10.35 9.04
C TRP A 46 10.64 9.62 8.05
N PRO A 47 11.16 8.44 8.41
CA PRO A 47 11.90 7.55 7.51
C PRO A 47 11.24 7.43 6.13
N ARG A 48 12.05 7.56 5.08
CA ARG A 48 11.60 7.49 3.70
C ARG A 48 11.40 6.05 3.27
N GLY A 49 10.43 5.85 2.39
CA GLY A 49 10.17 4.54 1.81
C GLY A 49 9.23 4.61 0.63
N ALA A 50 9.02 3.47 0.02
CA ALA A 50 8.06 3.31 -1.07
C ALA A 50 7.26 2.03 -0.88
N ARG A 51 5.95 2.10 -1.12
CA ARG A 51 5.11 0.92 -1.17
C ARG A 51 5.34 0.15 -2.45
N ILE A 52 5.79 -1.08 -2.32
CA ILE A 52 5.92 -2.04 -3.42
C ILE A 52 4.63 -2.85 -3.49
N ILE A 53 4.15 -3.09 -4.71
CA ILE A 53 2.99 -3.92 -5.00
C ILE A 53 3.49 -5.05 -5.90
N GLU A 54 3.46 -6.26 -5.38
CA GLU A 54 3.80 -7.48 -6.11
C GLU A 54 2.51 -8.17 -6.53
N ILE A 55 2.39 -8.44 -7.83
CA ILE A 55 1.25 -9.12 -8.44
C ILE A 55 1.78 -10.37 -9.12
N THR A 56 1.26 -11.53 -8.71
CA THR A 56 1.51 -12.81 -9.37
C THR A 56 0.29 -13.20 -10.18
N GLU A 57 0.47 -13.65 -11.42
CA GLU A 57 -0.65 -14.03 -12.28
C GLU A 57 -1.19 -15.43 -11.97
N GLN A 58 -0.31 -16.40 -11.69
CA GLN A 58 -0.69 -17.79 -11.45
C GLN A 58 0.13 -18.42 -10.30
N PRO A 59 -0.53 -18.86 -9.19
CA PRO A 59 -1.90 -18.48 -8.82
C PRO A 59 -2.01 -16.96 -8.61
N PHE A 60 -3.18 -16.38 -8.92
CA PHE A 60 -3.37 -14.94 -8.83
C PHE A 60 -3.26 -14.48 -7.37
N SER A 61 -2.27 -13.66 -7.05
CA SER A 61 -2.09 -13.12 -5.72
C SER A 61 -1.52 -11.71 -5.75
N ILE A 62 -1.79 -10.94 -4.68
CA ILE A 62 -1.30 -9.59 -4.52
C ILE A 62 -0.72 -9.44 -3.11
N ARG A 63 0.56 -9.07 -3.05
CA ARG A 63 1.28 -8.78 -1.82
C ARG A 63 1.82 -7.36 -1.88
N SER A 64 1.97 -6.73 -0.72
CA SER A 64 2.52 -5.38 -0.66
C SER A 64 3.30 -5.16 0.62
N TRP A 65 4.33 -4.32 0.54
CA TRP A 65 5.17 -3.93 1.66
C TRP A 65 5.74 -2.53 1.43
N ILE A 66 6.35 -1.95 2.44
CA ILE A 66 7.18 -0.75 2.30
C ILE A 66 8.64 -1.19 2.20
N ARG A 67 9.32 -0.75 1.14
CA ARG A 67 10.79 -0.75 1.08
C ARG A 67 11.28 0.56 1.65
N MET A 68 11.99 0.49 2.78
CA MET A 68 12.60 1.66 3.40
C MET A 68 13.86 2.09 2.65
N GLU A 69 14.24 3.35 2.77
CA GLU A 69 15.46 3.92 2.17
C GLU A 69 16.73 3.15 2.59
N GLU A 70 16.77 2.68 3.83
CA GLU A 70 17.86 1.85 4.37
C GLU A 70 17.82 0.38 3.88
N GLY A 71 16.90 0.05 2.99
CA GLY A 71 16.82 -1.24 2.31
C GLY A 71 15.96 -2.30 3.03
N TYR A 72 15.61 -2.13 4.30
CA TYR A 72 14.77 -3.10 5.02
C TYR A 72 13.29 -3.03 4.63
N ARG A 73 12.52 -4.07 4.98
CA ARG A 73 11.10 -4.23 4.67
C ARG A 73 10.23 -3.91 5.89
N HIS A 74 9.11 -3.22 5.68
CA HIS A 74 8.14 -2.87 6.72
C HIS A 74 6.69 -2.97 6.20
N SER A 75 5.71 -3.04 7.11
CA SER A 75 4.26 -3.08 6.81
C SER A 75 3.86 -4.09 5.72
N ASP A 76 4.35 -5.31 5.84
CA ASP A 76 3.98 -6.43 4.98
C ASP A 76 2.48 -6.77 5.08
N VAL A 77 1.83 -6.96 3.93
CA VAL A 77 0.41 -7.32 3.85
C VAL A 77 0.12 -8.18 2.63
N VAL A 78 -0.71 -9.20 2.81
CA VAL A 78 -1.32 -9.98 1.71
C VAL A 78 -2.67 -9.36 1.42
N LEU A 79 -2.82 -8.76 0.23
CA LEU A 79 -4.03 -8.07 -0.19
C LEU A 79 -5.03 -9.02 -0.87
N PHE A 80 -4.49 -10.03 -1.54
CA PHE A 80 -5.27 -11.09 -2.18
C PHE A 80 -4.41 -12.36 -2.28
N SER A 81 -5.01 -13.52 -2.07
CA SER A 81 -4.39 -14.84 -2.15
C SER A 81 -5.32 -15.82 -2.84
#